data_AF-A0A401MG97-F1
#
_entry.id   AF-A0A401MG97-F1
#
_cell.length_a   1.000
_cell.length_b   1.000
_cell.length_c   1.000
_cell.angle_alpha   90.00
_cell.angle_beta   90.00
_cell.angle_gamma   90.00
#
_symmetry.space_group_name_H-M   'P 1'
#
loop_
_entity.id
_entity.type
_entity.pdbx_description
1 polymer ?
#
loop_
_entity_poly.entity_id
_entity_poly.type
_entity_poly.pdbx_seq_one_letter_code
_entity_poly.pdbx_strand_id
1 'polypeptide(L)'
;MAAEWQSAVSEAQEATGFTGDIVQRTVDGIGFALRLDRRADFYTELGSLSDSGGFEAFLNHWWAQALADSAPDEATREQAIDFADVAVSLYARATSGPTFTQDEIDAIATGAKAI
;
A
#
# COMPACT_ATOMS: atom_id res chain seq x y z
N MET A 1 -7.12 10.30 -5.15
CA MET A 1 -6.15 9.17 -5.12
C MET A 1 -4.73 9.58 -4.73
N ALA A 2 -4.05 10.47 -5.48
CA ALA A 2 -2.65 10.79 -5.22
C ALA A 2 -2.40 11.53 -3.88
N ALA A 3 -3.32 12.38 -3.45
CA ALA A 3 -3.20 13.11 -2.19
C ALA A 3 -3.45 12.18 -0.97
N GLU A 4 -4.38 11.25 -1.10
CA GLU A 4 -4.73 10.23 -0.11
C GLU A 4 -3.58 9.24 0.04
N TRP A 5 -2.93 8.86 -1.06
CA TRP A 5 -1.70 8.07 -1.03
C TRP A 5 -0.57 8.81 -0.31
N GLN A 6 -0.32 10.08 -0.66
CA GLN A 6 0.72 10.87 0.00
C GLN A 6 0.46 11.03 1.51
N SER A 7 -0.80 11.27 1.89
CA SER A 7 -1.20 11.35 3.30
C SER A 7 -0.96 10.02 4.03
N ALA A 8 -1.34 8.89 3.42
CA ALA A 8 -1.15 7.56 4.00
C ALA A 8 0.35 7.22 4.17
N VAL A 9 1.18 7.60 3.21
CA VAL A 9 2.65 7.44 3.27
C VAL A 9 3.23 8.28 4.41
N SER A 10 2.84 9.55 4.54
CA SER A 10 3.32 10.41 5.62
C SER A 10 2.91 9.89 7.00
N GLU A 11 1.64 9.51 7.18
CA GLU A 11 1.14 8.95 8.44
C GLU A 11 1.83 7.61 8.77
N ALA A 12 2.09 6.77 7.78
CA ALA A 12 2.85 5.53 7.97
C ALA A 12 4.30 5.80 8.41
N GLN A 13 4.98 6.80 7.84
CA GLN A 13 6.32 7.17 8.30
C GLN A 13 6.33 7.65 9.75
N GLU A 14 5.34 8.45 10.14
CA GLU A 14 5.20 8.92 11.52
C GLU A 14 4.93 7.75 12.48
N ALA A 15 4.10 6.78 12.07
CA ALA A 15 3.74 5.63 12.89
C ALA A 15 4.86 4.59 13.05
N THR A 16 5.62 4.33 11.98
CA THR A 16 6.68 3.29 12.00
C THR A 16 8.07 3.84 12.28
N GLY A 17 8.28 5.15 12.15
CA GLY A 17 9.58 5.78 12.25
C GLY A 17 10.51 5.46 11.07
N PHE A 18 9.95 5.04 9.92
CA PHE A 18 10.73 4.64 8.75
C PHE A 18 11.53 5.82 8.15
N THR A 19 12.86 5.68 8.14
CA THR A 19 13.79 6.68 7.61
C THR A 19 14.48 6.27 6.30
N GLY A 20 14.09 5.13 5.72
CA GLY A 20 14.66 4.63 4.47
C GLY A 20 14.17 5.41 3.23
N ASP A 21 14.79 5.13 2.09
CA ASP A 21 14.40 5.74 0.82
C ASP A 21 13.00 5.25 0.40
N ILE A 22 12.08 6.20 0.19
CA ILE A 22 10.73 5.87 -0.27
C ILE A 22 10.75 5.73 -1.79
N VAL A 23 10.46 4.53 -2.27
CA VAL A 23 10.27 4.26 -3.70
C VAL A 23 9.05 5.00 -4.22
N GLN A 24 9.12 5.60 -5.41
CA GLN A 24 7.93 6.18 -6.04
C GLN A 24 6.96 5.06 -6.43
N ARG A 25 5.69 5.17 -6.03
CA ARG A 25 4.62 4.22 -6.38
C ARG A 25 4.13 4.46 -7.82
N THR A 26 5.03 4.22 -8.78
CA THR A 26 4.78 4.25 -10.22
C THR A 26 5.42 3.01 -10.85
N VAL A 27 4.96 2.62 -12.05
CA VAL A 27 5.54 1.45 -12.76
C VAL A 27 7.05 1.61 -12.94
N ASP A 28 7.50 2.80 -13.35
CA ASP A 28 8.93 3.08 -13.57
C ASP A 28 9.72 3.12 -12.25
N GLY A 29 9.17 3.75 -11.21
CA GLY A 29 9.82 3.86 -9.90
C GLY A 29 10.00 2.49 -9.24
N ILE A 30 8.96 1.67 -9.27
CA ILE A 30 8.98 0.30 -8.77
C ILE A 30 9.94 -0.55 -9.62
N GLY A 31 9.80 -0.55 -10.94
CA GLY A 31 10.67 -1.32 -11.83
C GLY A 31 12.15 -0.97 -11.70
N PHE A 32 12.48 0.30 -11.41
CA PHE A 32 13.84 0.74 -11.15
C PHE A 32 14.40 0.22 -9.81
N ALA A 33 13.60 0.26 -8.75
CA ALA A 33 13.99 -0.15 -7.40
C ALA A 33 14.06 -1.68 -7.22
N LEU A 34 13.31 -2.45 -8.00
CA LEU A 34 13.33 -3.91 -7.93
C LEU A 34 14.68 -4.50 -8.32
N ARG A 35 15.05 -5.58 -7.62
CA ARG A 35 16.19 -6.42 -7.99
C ARG A 35 15.95 -7.09 -9.35
N LEU A 36 17.04 -7.33 -10.08
CA LEU A 36 16.99 -7.83 -11.46
C LEU A 36 16.22 -9.17 -11.60
N ASP A 37 16.31 -10.04 -10.61
CA ASP A 37 15.63 -11.33 -10.56
C ASP A 37 14.10 -11.21 -10.47
N ARG A 38 13.58 -10.10 -9.94
CA ARG A 38 12.13 -9.86 -9.79
C ARG A 38 11.52 -9.02 -10.90
N ARG A 39 12.33 -8.30 -11.68
CA ARG A 39 11.83 -7.43 -12.75
C ARG A 39 11.07 -8.20 -13.83
N ALA A 40 11.49 -9.43 -14.13
CA ALA A 40 10.81 -10.26 -15.12
C ALA A 40 9.37 -10.60 -14.67
N ASP A 41 9.21 -10.97 -13.40
CA ASP A 41 7.90 -11.29 -12.82
C ASP A 41 7.00 -10.05 -12.77
N PHE A 42 7.56 -8.90 -12.35
CA PHE A 42 6.86 -7.62 -12.33
C PHE A 42 6.26 -7.24 -13.69
N TYR A 43 7.07 -7.28 -14.75
CA TYR A 43 6.58 -6.93 -16.10
C TYR A 43 5.66 -7.99 -16.70
N THR A 44 5.83 -9.26 -16.32
CA THR A 44 4.92 -10.34 -16.73
C THR A 44 3.54 -10.12 -16.12
N GLU A 45 3.46 -9.84 -14.82
CA GLU A 45 2.19 -9.56 -14.16
C GLU A 45 1.55 -8.29 -14.70
N LEU A 46 2.32 -7.21 -14.91
CA LEU A 46 1.85 -5.98 -15.54
C LEU A 46 1.18 -6.23 -16.89
N GLY A 47 1.77 -7.08 -17.74
CA GLY A 47 1.23 -7.44 -19.04
C GLY A 47 -0.03 -8.32 -19.00
N SER A 48 -0.32 -8.93 -17.85
CA SER A 48 -1.49 -9.78 -17.63
C SER A 48 -2.71 -9.03 -17.06
N LEU A 49 -2.52 -7.79 -16.59
CA LEU A 49 -3.58 -6.99 -16.00
C LEU A 49 -4.61 -6.58 -17.06
N SER A 50 -5.85 -7.03 -16.85
CA SER A 50 -6.97 -6.77 -17.77
C SER A 50 -7.88 -5.62 -17.30
N ASP A 51 -7.86 -5.30 -16.00
CA ASP A 51 -8.79 -4.37 -15.35
C ASP A 51 -8.08 -3.35 -14.44
N SER A 52 -8.68 -2.17 -14.32
CA SER A 52 -8.16 -1.07 -13.48
C SER A 52 -8.15 -1.37 -11.98
N GLY A 53 -9.06 -2.24 -11.50
CA GLY A 53 -9.09 -2.66 -10.09
C GLY A 53 -7.88 -3.52 -9.69
N GLY A 54 -7.39 -4.35 -10.61
CA GLY A 54 -6.18 -5.16 -10.38
C GLY A 54 -4.90 -4.31 -10.37
N PHE A 55 -4.90 -3.18 -11.08
CA PHE A 55 -3.73 -2.31 -11.20
C PHE A 55 -3.33 -1.63 -9.89
N GLU A 56 -4.29 -1.20 -9.06
CA GLU A 56 -3.96 -0.61 -7.75
C GLU A 56 -3.40 -1.64 -6.77
N ALA A 57 -3.95 -2.87 -6.76
CA ALA A 57 -3.45 -3.97 -5.95
C ALA A 57 -2.05 -4.40 -6.40
N PHE A 58 -1.83 -4.47 -7.72
CA PHE A 58 -0.51 -4.70 -8.32
C PHE A 58 0.51 -3.66 -7.87
N LEU A 59 0.18 -2.35 -7.94
CA LEU A 59 1.08 -1.29 -7.49
C LEU A 59 1.39 -1.39 -6.00
N ASN A 60 0.41 -1.72 -5.16
CA ASN A 60 0.63 -1.89 -3.72
C ASN A 60 1.58 -3.05 -3.41
N HIS A 61 1.33 -4.21 -4.03
CA HIS A 61 2.14 -5.41 -3.84
C HIS A 61 3.59 -5.18 -4.25
N TRP A 62 3.80 -4.68 -5.45
CA TRP A 62 5.15 -4.50 -5.99
C TRP A 62 5.89 -3.30 -5.39
N TRP A 63 5.18 -2.29 -4.90
CA TRP A 63 5.80 -1.20 -4.15
C TRP A 63 6.38 -1.67 -2.80
N ALA A 64 5.65 -2.50 -2.06
CA ALA A 64 6.16 -3.12 -0.84
C ALA A 64 7.41 -3.97 -1.13
N GLN A 65 7.39 -4.72 -2.23
CA GLN A 65 8.53 -5.52 -2.66
C GLN A 65 9.74 -4.66 -3.06
N ALA A 66 9.51 -3.54 -3.75
CA ALA A 66 10.56 -2.61 -4.15
C ALA A 66 11.22 -1.90 -2.96
N LEU A 67 10.44 -1.55 -1.93
CA LEU A 67 10.95 -1.01 -0.67
C LEU A 67 11.84 -2.04 0.04
N ALA A 68 11.37 -3.29 0.16
CA ALA A 68 12.13 -4.37 0.77
C ALA A 68 13.44 -4.67 0.01
N ASP A 69 13.40 -4.59 -1.33
CA ASP A 69 14.56 -4.80 -2.20
C ASP A 69 15.58 -3.64 -2.16
N SER A 70 15.13 -2.43 -1.83
CA SER A 70 15.99 -1.24 -1.69
C SER A 70 16.68 -1.15 -0.34
N ALA A 71 16.28 -1.98 0.63
CA ALA A 71 16.87 -1.97 1.96
C ALA A 71 18.33 -2.49 1.94
N PRO A 72 19.27 -1.79 2.61
CA PRO A 72 20.68 -2.17 2.66
C PRO A 72 20.96 -3.40 3.54
N ASP A 73 20.07 -3.71 4.48
CA ASP A 73 20.20 -4.79 5.46
C ASP A 73 18.83 -5.33 5.88
N GLU A 74 18.84 -6.46 6.60
CA GLU A 74 17.61 -7.17 7.01
C GLU A 74 16.75 -6.35 7.99
N ALA A 75 17.37 -5.55 8.87
CA ALA A 75 16.62 -4.75 9.83
C ALA A 75 15.87 -3.61 9.14
N THR A 76 16.52 -2.96 8.17
CA THR A 76 15.89 -1.95 7.33
C THR A 76 14.83 -2.57 6.42
N ARG A 77 15.04 -3.81 5.96
CA ARG A 77 14.07 -4.56 5.16
C ARG A 77 12.80 -4.84 5.96
N GLU A 78 12.92 -5.28 7.20
CA GLU A 78 11.78 -5.51 8.09
C GLU A 78 10.99 -4.22 8.33
N GLN A 79 11.68 -3.12 8.66
CA GLN A 79 11.03 -1.81 8.80
C GLN A 79 10.35 -1.32 7.51
N ALA A 80 10.96 -1.58 6.35
CA ALA A 80 10.40 -1.23 5.06
C ALA A 80 9.09 -2.00 4.76
N ILE A 81 9.02 -3.26 5.20
CA ILE A 81 7.81 -4.08 5.08
C ILE A 81 6.72 -3.56 6.01
N ASP A 82 7.03 -3.32 7.30
CA ASP A 82 6.08 -2.77 8.26
C ASP A 82 5.52 -1.41 7.80
N PHE A 83 6.41 -0.54 7.32
CA PHE A 83 6.03 0.74 6.72
C PHE A 83 5.11 0.57 5.52
N ALA A 84 5.41 -0.37 4.63
CA ALA A 84 4.61 -0.59 3.44
C ALA A 84 3.20 -1.09 3.79
N ASP A 85 3.10 -2.02 4.74
CA ASP A 85 1.83 -2.59 5.20
C ASP A 85 0.95 -1.53 5.86
N VAL A 86 1.52 -0.66 6.70
CA VAL A 86 0.80 0.46 7.31
C VAL A 86 0.33 1.45 6.25
N ALA A 87 1.19 1.86 5.31
CA ALA A 87 0.83 2.80 4.25
C ALA A 87 -0.31 2.27 3.36
N VAL A 88 -0.25 1.01 2.95
CA VAL A 88 -1.29 0.38 2.14
C VAL A 88 -2.60 0.26 2.91
N SER A 89 -2.55 -0.08 4.19
CA SER A 89 -3.74 -0.18 5.06
C SER A 89 -4.43 1.17 5.25
N LEU A 90 -3.66 2.23 5.49
CA LEU A 90 -4.16 3.60 5.62
C LEU A 90 -4.78 4.09 4.30
N TYR A 91 -4.12 3.80 3.17
CA TYR A 91 -4.64 4.15 1.85
C TYR A 91 -5.93 3.41 1.51
N ALA A 92 -6.01 2.11 1.80
CA ALA A 92 -7.21 1.31 1.59
C ALA A 92 -8.39 1.84 2.42
N ARG A 93 -8.14 2.23 3.68
CA ARG A 93 -9.12 2.87 4.55
C ARG A 93 -9.62 4.21 3.99
N ALA A 94 -8.72 5.04 3.45
CA ALA A 94 -9.07 6.35 2.90
C ALA A 94 -9.88 6.25 1.60
N THR A 95 -9.62 5.23 0.78
CA THR A 95 -10.22 5.07 -0.55
C THR A 95 -11.48 4.21 -0.58
N SER A 96 -11.62 3.25 0.32
CA SER A 96 -12.80 2.37 0.39
C SER A 96 -13.99 3.02 1.10
N GLY A 97 -13.80 4.20 1.71
CA GLY A 97 -14.78 4.80 2.61
C GLY A 97 -15.00 3.96 3.87
N PRO A 98 -15.80 4.45 4.83
CA PRO A 98 -16.13 3.63 6.00
C PRO A 98 -16.98 2.43 5.55
N THR A 99 -16.60 1.23 6.01
CA THR A 99 -17.32 -0.03 5.72
C THR A 99 -18.76 -0.02 6.25
N PHE A 100 -19.04 0.88 7.19
CA PHE A 100 -20.35 1.15 7.76
C PHE A 100 -20.63 2.65 7.68
N THR A 101 -21.84 3.00 7.29
CA THR A 101 -22.35 4.36 7.42
C THR A 101 -22.44 4.78 8.88
N GLN A 102 -22.46 6.09 9.17
CA GLN A 102 -22.67 6.61 10.53
C GLN A 102 -23.96 6.04 11.14
N ASP A 103 -25.00 5.89 10.33
CA ASP A 103 -26.28 5.32 10.72
C ASP A 103 -26.18 3.83 11.10
N GLU A 104 -25.37 3.04 10.38
CA GLU A 104 -25.11 1.63 10.71
C GLU A 104 -24.26 1.50 11.99
N ILE A 105 -23.30 2.40 12.21
CA ILE A 105 -22.52 2.45 13.45
C ILE A 105 -23.43 2.75 14.64
N ASP A 106 -24.32 3.74 14.50
CA ASP A 106 -25.26 4.13 15.56
C ASP A 106 -26.28 3.02 15.84
N ALA A 107 -26.75 2.31 14.80
CA ALA A 107 -27.63 1.14 14.94
C ALA A 107 -26.96 -0.02 15.69
N ILE A 108 -25.70 -0.33 15.39
CA ILE A 108 -24.91 -1.33 16.12
C ILE A 108 -24.69 -0.89 17.58
N ALA A 109 -24.32 0.38 17.80
CA ALA A 109 -24.05 0.92 19.14
C ALA A 109 -25.29 0.98 20.04
N THR A 110 -26.47 1.22 19.46
CA THR A 110 -27.75 1.21 20.18
C THR A 110 -28.42 -0.18 20.24
N GLY A 111 -27.80 -1.21 19.65
CA GLY A 111 -28.34 -2.58 19.63
C GLY A 111 -29.57 -2.76 18.75
N ALA A 112 -29.87 -1.78 17.88
CA ALA A 112 -30.94 -1.86 16.91
C ALA A 112 -30.47 -2.71 15.72
N LYS A 113 -30.94 -3.97 15.65
CA LYS A 113 -30.75 -4.80 14.46
C LYS A 113 -31.29 -4.05 13.24
N ALA A 114 -30.42 -3.79 12.25
CA ALA A 114 -30.85 -3.33 10.94
C ALA A 114 -31.88 -4.34 10.37
N ILE A 115 -33.04 -3.81 10.00
CA ILE A 115 -34.19 -4.54 9.42
C ILE A 115 -34.04 -4.62 7.91
#